data_AF-A0A2V6BX52-F1
#
_entry.id   AF-A0A2V6BX52-F1
#
_cell.length_a   1.000
_cell.length_b   1.000
_cell.length_c   1.000
_cell.angle_alpha   90.00
_cell.angle_beta   90.00
_cell.angle_gamma   90.00
#
_symmetry.space_group_name_H-M   'P 1'
#
loop_
_entity.id
_entity.type
_entity.pdbx_description
1 polymer ?
#
loop_
_entity_poly.entity_id
_entity_poly.type
_entity_poly.pdbx_seq_one_letter_code
_entity_poly.pdbx_strand_id
1 'polypeptide(L)'
;MFLPAALSANEPSPPSTNGPVAAIEADLLLREIRYDGKLTDNEAKFLVEIDAESIGKNESSVTLFEGDVAVMPAKLPAGLRLVWKEKQYRLVAARAGKYRFKLEVVAKITRAEPWNQIAFSGPDAGIASVAVEATGAGVEVQLLSGTPLEPEKGEAARVRGVLGADRKVSLRWQSRAAEAARKALITCDTIATAQITPTVIKFVTELRYDIVQGNLSKFSVALPINQALTRVEGEQIRDWHVSVAQASSLPPTKPASDPSAVGTGSGSEIQILTVELIKPVEKSYHLTLYSEQTVENLPSRDQLTLPQPQGVDRETGSLAVSAEDMLVETESSTGLRQINAPGGALAAYRFYGRPLALGVKLRRIEPIINVAARVTARLEETRLLVTHALTLNVEKAGIYSVEAHKLMCRGHVEFPLGEGGLNVRLRGGQRDFARRPALRPGHQPQDFRTDWPARNPDQPPRPPRRRTARLRRGPGRLDAHALY
;
A
#
# COMPACT_ATOMS: atom_id res chain seq x y z
N MET A 1 53.16 36.78 -53.97
CA MET A 1 53.41 38.20 -53.61
C MET A 1 52.26 38.66 -52.72
N PHE A 2 52.45 38.68 -51.41
CA PHE A 2 51.66 39.48 -50.45
C PHE A 2 52.52 39.65 -49.19
N LEU A 3 52.65 40.89 -48.72
CA LEU A 3 53.46 41.29 -47.56
C LEU A 3 52.59 41.33 -46.29
N PRO A 4 53.15 41.06 -45.10
CA PRO A 4 52.43 41.26 -43.84
C PRO A 4 52.46 42.73 -43.42
N ALA A 5 51.36 43.23 -42.84
CA ALA A 5 51.32 44.53 -42.19
C ALA A 5 51.55 44.37 -40.68
N ALA A 6 52.55 45.09 -40.15
CA ALA A 6 52.73 45.31 -38.73
C ALA A 6 52.22 46.71 -38.37
N LEU A 7 51.59 46.87 -37.20
CA LEU A 7 51.23 48.17 -36.63
C LEU A 7 51.50 48.17 -35.13
N SER A 8 52.18 49.23 -34.68
CA SER A 8 52.90 49.28 -33.41
C SER A 8 51.99 49.38 -32.18
N ALA A 9 52.48 48.81 -31.07
CA ALA A 9 52.09 49.27 -29.74
C ALA A 9 52.60 50.70 -29.50
N ASN A 10 51.83 51.50 -28.77
CA ASN A 10 52.22 52.85 -28.36
C ASN A 10 52.07 52.96 -26.83
N GLU A 11 53.17 53.06 -26.11
CA GLU A 11 53.18 53.37 -24.68
C GLU A 11 52.92 54.86 -24.42
N PRO A 12 52.18 55.20 -23.36
CA PRO A 12 52.36 56.46 -22.64
C PRO A 12 52.97 56.25 -21.24
N SER A 13 53.71 57.28 -20.80
CA SER A 13 54.62 57.33 -19.65
C SER A 13 53.99 57.10 -18.26
N PRO A 14 54.80 56.75 -17.22
CA PRO A 14 54.28 56.46 -15.88
C PRO A 14 53.88 57.72 -15.09
N PRO A 15 52.80 57.68 -14.29
CA PRO A 15 52.47 58.74 -13.35
C PRO A 15 53.34 58.68 -12.08
N SER A 16 53.75 59.87 -11.65
CA SER A 16 54.66 60.19 -10.54
C SER A 16 54.26 59.67 -9.16
N THR A 17 55.30 59.31 -8.39
CA THR A 17 55.30 59.05 -6.94
C THR A 17 54.80 60.26 -6.11
N ASN A 18 54.29 59.98 -4.89
CA ASN A 18 53.88 60.91 -3.83
C ASN A 18 52.50 61.59 -3.97
N GLY A 19 51.45 60.82 -3.66
CA GLY A 19 50.30 61.32 -2.89
C GLY A 19 50.22 60.55 -1.57
N PRO A 20 49.87 61.17 -0.43
CA PRO A 20 49.74 60.44 0.82
C PRO A 20 48.59 59.42 0.70
N VAL A 21 48.86 58.16 1.03
CA VAL A 21 47.82 57.16 1.25
C VAL A 21 47.08 57.58 2.52
N ALA A 22 46.00 58.33 2.34
CA ALA A 22 45.08 58.67 3.40
C ALA A 22 44.35 57.39 3.82
N ALA A 23 44.95 56.67 4.77
CA ALA A 23 44.22 55.74 5.60
C ALA A 23 43.11 56.54 6.28
N ILE A 24 41.87 56.34 5.84
CA ILE A 24 40.71 56.82 6.58
C ILE A 24 40.64 55.95 7.81
N GLU A 25 41.25 56.42 8.91
CA GLU A 25 41.02 55.83 10.22
C GLU A 25 39.52 55.92 10.48
N ALA A 26 38.85 54.76 10.47
CA ALA A 26 37.45 54.68 10.82
C ALA A 26 37.34 54.96 12.32
N ASP A 27 37.09 56.24 12.65
CA ASP A 27 36.90 56.76 14.02
C ASP A 27 35.78 56.03 14.80
N LEU A 28 35.03 55.13 14.15
CA LEU A 28 34.05 54.21 14.70
C LEU A 28 34.35 52.79 14.20
N LEU A 29 34.87 51.95 15.10
CA LEU A 29 35.25 50.56 14.85
C LEU A 29 34.19 49.60 15.42
N LEU A 30 33.97 48.47 14.76
CA LEU A 30 33.12 47.39 15.25
C LEU A 30 34.01 46.21 15.64
N ARG A 31 34.00 45.87 16.93
CA ARG A 31 34.91 44.87 17.51
C ARG A 31 34.37 43.47 17.36
N GLU A 32 33.10 43.30 17.71
CA GLU A 32 32.40 42.03 17.65
C GLU A 32 30.95 42.26 17.21
N ILE A 33 30.45 41.37 16.36
CA ILE A 33 29.03 41.29 15.99
C ILE A 33 28.54 39.85 16.05
N ARG A 34 27.39 39.63 16.72
CA ARG A 34 26.78 38.31 16.87
C ARG A 34 25.36 38.34 16.30
N TYR A 35 25.06 37.39 15.41
CA TYR A 35 23.75 37.23 14.79
C TYR A 35 23.05 36.00 15.37
N ASP A 36 22.06 36.21 16.24
CA ASP A 36 21.19 35.15 16.76
C ASP A 36 19.89 35.09 15.95
N GLY A 37 19.83 34.16 15.00
CA GLY A 37 18.76 34.01 14.02
C GLY A 37 17.68 33.01 14.42
N LYS A 38 16.42 33.34 14.16
CA LYS A 38 15.27 32.43 14.16
C LYS A 38 14.63 32.38 12.78
N LEU A 39 14.56 31.18 12.22
CA LEU A 39 14.01 30.93 10.88
C LEU A 39 12.68 30.18 10.93
N THR A 40 11.75 30.61 10.07
CA THR A 40 10.45 29.98 9.79
C THR A 40 10.18 30.07 8.28
N ASP A 41 9.10 29.48 7.78
CA ASP A 41 8.77 29.55 6.33
C ASP A 41 8.33 30.94 5.83
N ASN A 42 7.96 31.84 6.75
CA ASN A 42 7.43 33.18 6.45
C ASN A 42 8.27 34.33 7.04
N GLU A 43 9.17 34.04 7.98
CA GLU A 43 9.94 35.07 8.70
C GLU A 43 11.37 34.60 9.03
N ALA A 44 12.35 35.47 8.76
CA ALA A 44 13.75 35.29 9.10
C ALA A 44 14.21 36.48 9.95
N LYS A 45 14.15 36.31 11.28
CA LYS A 45 14.48 37.33 12.29
C LYS A 45 15.86 37.08 12.87
N PHE A 46 16.62 38.14 13.09
CA PHE A 46 17.92 38.14 13.74
C PHE A 46 17.94 39.14 14.88
N LEU A 47 18.32 38.69 16.07
CA LEU A 47 18.76 39.59 17.13
C LEU A 47 20.27 39.76 16.95
N VAL A 48 20.71 40.99 16.71
CA VAL A 48 22.11 41.30 16.41
C VAL A 48 22.73 42.05 17.58
N GLU A 49 23.67 41.42 18.29
CA GLU A 49 24.48 42.10 19.31
C GLU A 49 25.69 42.76 18.65
N ILE A 50 25.96 44.02 19.01
CA ILE A 50 27.00 44.84 18.40
C ILE A 50 27.83 45.50 19.50
N ASP A 51 29.15 45.25 19.47
CA ASP A 51 30.15 45.96 20.27
C ASP A 51 30.92 46.95 19.38
N ALA A 52 30.62 48.24 19.52
CA ALA A 52 31.23 49.34 18.78
C ALA A 52 32.12 50.22 19.68
N GLU A 53 33.17 50.79 19.12
CA GLU A 53 34.09 51.71 19.80
C GLU A 53 34.38 52.93 18.91
N SER A 54 33.99 54.12 19.37
CA SER A 54 34.31 55.38 18.72
C SER A 54 35.49 56.05 19.42
N ILE A 55 36.55 56.34 18.67
CA ILE A 55 37.81 56.92 19.16
C ILE A 55 37.86 58.43 18.84
N GLY A 56 37.27 58.81 17.70
CA GLY A 56 37.21 60.19 17.23
C GLY A 56 36.39 61.13 18.12
N LYS A 57 36.83 62.39 18.22
CA LYS A 57 36.07 63.48 18.87
C LYS A 57 34.97 64.07 17.95
N ASN A 58 35.00 63.73 16.67
CA ASN A 58 34.07 64.20 15.65
C ASN A 58 32.97 63.17 15.39
N GLU A 59 31.93 63.56 14.65
CA GLU A 59 30.90 62.62 14.21
C GLU A 59 31.48 61.61 13.20
N SER A 60 31.39 60.32 13.51
CA SER A 60 31.96 59.21 12.75
C SER A 60 30.86 58.23 12.33
N SER A 61 31.01 57.56 11.18
CA SER A 61 29.96 56.66 10.66
C SER A 61 30.51 55.41 9.97
N VAL A 62 29.82 54.29 10.14
CA VAL A 62 30.14 52.99 9.53
C VAL A 62 28.89 52.37 8.91
N THR A 63 29.03 51.68 7.77
CA THR A 63 27.93 50.87 7.19
C THR A 63 27.69 49.65 8.07
N LEU A 64 26.45 49.49 8.52
CA LEU A 64 26.01 48.45 9.43
C LEU A 64 25.36 47.27 8.70
N PHE A 65 24.41 47.53 7.80
CA PHE A 65 23.77 46.49 7.00
C PHE A 65 23.47 46.98 5.57
N GLU A 66 23.58 46.07 4.62
CA GLU A 66 23.31 46.30 3.20
C GLU A 66 22.55 45.12 2.57
N GLY A 67 21.66 45.42 1.62
CA GLY A 67 20.90 44.43 0.85
C GLY A 67 19.44 44.34 1.27
N ASP A 68 18.85 43.16 1.08
CA ASP A 68 17.43 42.87 1.27
C ASP A 68 17.11 42.59 2.76
N VAL A 69 17.39 43.59 3.60
CA VAL A 69 17.36 43.50 5.07
C VAL A 69 16.76 44.77 5.68
N ALA A 70 15.93 44.63 6.71
CA ALA A 70 15.27 45.73 7.40
C ALA A 70 15.61 45.73 8.90
N VAL A 71 15.99 46.89 9.45
CA VAL A 71 16.24 47.08 10.89
C VAL A 71 14.97 47.58 11.57
N MET A 72 14.54 46.90 12.62
CA MET A 72 13.38 47.28 13.42
C MET A 72 13.69 48.48 14.32
N PRO A 73 12.69 49.32 14.68
CA PRO A 73 12.90 50.45 15.58
C PRO A 73 13.44 50.01 16.95
N ALA A 74 14.65 50.44 17.29
CA ALA A 74 15.35 50.07 18.52
C ALA A 74 15.78 51.31 19.33
N LYS A 75 15.85 51.16 20.66
CA LYS A 75 16.38 52.21 21.55
C LYS A 75 17.91 52.16 21.54
N LEU A 76 18.53 53.06 20.80
CA LEU A 76 19.99 53.20 20.76
C LEU A 76 20.53 53.93 22.00
N PRO A 77 21.77 53.62 22.44
CA PRO A 77 22.48 54.41 23.45
C PRO A 77 22.62 55.88 23.06
N ALA A 78 22.65 56.77 24.07
CA ALA A 78 22.83 58.20 23.84
C ALA A 78 24.16 58.51 23.13
N GLY A 79 24.09 59.18 21.99
CA GLY A 79 25.23 59.46 21.11
C GLY A 79 25.31 58.59 19.86
N LEU A 80 24.53 57.51 19.77
CA LEU A 80 24.37 56.72 18.54
C LEU A 80 23.07 57.07 17.83
N ARG A 81 23.12 57.15 16.50
CA ARG A 81 21.95 57.24 15.61
C ARG A 81 22.10 56.30 14.43
N LEU A 82 21.00 55.68 14.00
CA LEU A 82 20.94 54.88 12.78
C LEU A 82 20.36 55.73 11.65
N VAL A 83 20.99 55.71 10.47
CA VAL A 83 20.57 56.46 9.30
C VAL A 83 20.42 55.49 8.13
N TRP A 84 19.24 55.48 7.50
CA TRP A 84 19.05 54.79 6.23
C TRP A 84 19.41 55.75 5.08
N LYS A 85 20.45 55.43 4.31
CA LYS A 85 20.91 56.23 3.16
C LYS A 85 21.51 55.30 2.11
N GLU A 86 21.30 55.60 0.83
CA GLU A 86 21.94 54.85 -0.28
C GLU A 86 21.66 53.31 -0.25
N LYS A 87 20.47 52.90 0.21
CA LYS A 87 20.08 51.49 0.46
C LYS A 87 20.92 50.74 1.50
N GLN A 88 21.60 51.47 2.38
CA GLN A 88 22.39 50.93 3.48
C GLN A 88 21.94 51.54 4.81
N TYR A 89 21.96 50.73 5.88
CA TYR A 89 21.87 51.24 7.24
C TYR A 89 23.28 51.66 7.67
N ARG A 90 23.48 52.93 7.99
CA ARG A 90 24.73 53.43 8.61
C ARG A 90 24.51 53.74 10.08
N LEU A 91 25.41 53.25 10.92
CA LEU A 91 25.54 53.66 12.31
C LEU A 91 26.39 54.92 12.35
N VAL A 92 25.94 55.94 13.08
CA VAL A 92 26.66 57.20 13.26
C VAL A 92 26.83 57.47 14.75
N ALA A 93 28.07 57.70 15.18
CA ALA A 93 28.44 58.06 16.54
C ALA A 93 28.78 59.55 16.61
N ALA A 94 28.03 60.30 17.42
CA ALA A 94 28.23 61.74 17.63
C ALA A 94 29.22 62.04 18.78
N ARG A 95 29.75 61.01 19.46
CA ARG A 95 30.67 61.12 20.60
C ARG A 95 31.63 59.93 20.63
N ALA A 96 32.86 60.15 21.08
CA ALA A 96 33.77 59.08 21.47
C ALA A 96 33.18 58.24 22.61
N GLY A 97 33.41 56.93 22.59
CA GLY A 97 32.91 56.00 23.60
C GLY A 97 32.81 54.55 23.13
N LYS A 98 32.68 53.64 24.10
CA LYS A 98 32.35 52.22 23.86
C LYS A 98 30.85 52.03 23.98
N TYR A 99 30.26 51.35 22.99
CA TYR A 99 28.83 51.14 22.89
C TYR A 99 28.53 49.66 22.66
N ARG A 100 27.76 49.06 23.56
CA ARG A 100 27.15 47.74 23.37
C ARG A 100 25.64 47.91 23.25
N PHE A 101 25.06 47.39 22.17
CA PHE A 101 23.63 47.47 21.93
C PHE A 101 23.14 46.27 21.11
N LYS A 102 21.82 46.11 21.04
CA LYS A 102 21.16 45.07 20.23
C LYS A 102 20.22 45.70 19.22
N LEU A 103 20.13 45.10 18.04
CA LEU A 103 19.16 45.45 17.00
C LEU A 103 18.36 44.21 16.62
N GLU A 104 17.06 44.37 16.43
CA GLU A 104 16.25 43.37 15.75
C GLU A 104 16.25 43.66 14.24
N VAL A 105 16.50 42.63 13.45
CA VAL A 105 16.72 42.73 12.01
C VAL A 105 15.91 41.63 11.31
N VAL A 106 15.19 41.98 10.25
CA VAL A 106 14.39 41.05 9.45
C VAL A 106 15.00 40.96 8.06
N ALA A 107 15.44 39.77 7.66
CA ALA A 107 15.92 39.50 6.31
C ALA A 107 14.76 39.07 5.42
N LYS A 108 14.70 39.58 4.18
CA LYS A 108 13.68 39.18 3.22
C LYS A 108 13.96 37.76 2.72
N ILE A 109 12.99 36.88 2.88
CA ILE A 109 13.05 35.52 2.35
C ILE A 109 12.88 35.55 0.83
N THR A 110 13.84 34.97 0.13
CA THR A 110 13.74 34.62 -1.28
C THR A 110 13.43 33.12 -1.36
N ARG A 111 12.27 32.77 -1.91
CA ARG A 111 11.86 31.37 -2.08
C ARG A 111 12.41 30.85 -3.41
N ALA A 112 13.31 29.87 -3.34
CA ALA A 112 13.99 29.23 -4.45
C ALA A 112 13.83 27.72 -4.32
N GLU A 113 12.67 27.22 -4.73
CA GLU A 113 12.20 25.84 -4.48
C GLU A 113 13.27 24.79 -4.80
N PRO A 114 13.53 23.81 -3.89
CA PRO A 114 12.83 23.51 -2.64
C PRO A 114 13.27 24.35 -1.41
N TRP A 115 14.18 25.31 -1.56
CA TRP A 115 14.78 26.06 -0.45
C TRP A 115 14.15 27.43 -0.21
N ASN A 116 14.03 27.82 1.06
CA ASN A 116 13.96 29.23 1.45
C ASN A 116 15.40 29.74 1.62
N GLN A 117 15.68 30.96 1.17
CA GLN A 117 17.02 31.55 1.20
C GLN A 117 16.98 33.01 1.67
N ILE A 118 18.04 33.46 2.32
CA ILE A 118 18.31 34.88 2.60
C ILE A 118 19.75 35.23 2.23
N ALA A 119 19.96 36.48 1.86
CA ALA A 119 21.30 37.05 1.65
C ALA A 119 21.29 38.54 2.02
N PHE A 120 22.17 38.95 2.94
CA PHE A 120 22.48 40.35 3.22
C PHE A 120 23.94 40.50 3.63
N SER A 121 24.46 41.72 3.62
CA SER A 121 25.82 42.04 4.07
C SER A 121 25.79 42.75 5.41
N GLY A 122 26.65 42.30 6.32
CA GLY A 122 26.92 42.92 7.61
C GLY A 122 27.99 44.02 7.55
N PRO A 123 28.37 44.57 8.71
CA PRO A 123 29.42 45.56 8.80
C PRO A 123 30.80 44.94 8.69
N ASP A 124 31.80 45.80 8.48
CA ASP A 124 33.19 45.45 8.75
C ASP A 124 33.42 45.39 10.26
N ALA A 125 33.71 44.20 10.80
CA ALA A 125 33.87 43.96 12.22
C ALA A 125 34.99 42.94 12.47
N GLY A 126 35.77 43.12 13.54
CA GLY A 126 36.93 42.27 13.85
C GLY A 126 36.57 40.79 14.08
N ILE A 127 35.40 40.51 14.63
CA ILE A 127 34.82 39.16 14.75
C ILE A 127 33.33 39.24 14.39
N ALA A 128 32.87 38.34 13.52
CA ALA A 128 31.48 38.22 13.14
C ALA A 128 31.00 36.76 13.23
N SER A 129 30.09 36.46 14.14
CA SER A 129 29.57 35.09 14.36
C SER A 129 28.07 34.99 14.11
N VAL A 130 27.64 33.89 13.51
CA VAL A 130 26.23 33.61 13.21
C VAL A 130 25.79 32.31 13.89
N ALA A 131 24.67 32.37 14.60
CA ALA A 131 24.03 31.24 15.26
C ALA A 131 22.54 31.27 14.90
N VAL A 132 22.01 30.19 14.34
CA VAL A 132 20.68 30.19 13.73
C VAL A 132 19.93 28.93 14.09
N GLU A 133 18.68 29.09 14.49
CA GLU A 133 17.77 28.02 14.88
C GLU A 133 16.50 28.07 14.00
N ALA A 134 16.22 27.00 13.26
CA ALA A 134 15.00 26.90 12.46
C ALA A 134 13.90 26.17 13.23
N THR A 135 12.69 26.73 13.18
CA THR A 135 11.54 26.17 13.89
C THR A 135 10.83 25.14 13.02
N GLY A 136 11.00 23.85 13.34
CA GLY A 136 10.26 22.76 12.69
C GLY A 136 10.96 21.41 12.82
N ALA A 137 10.19 20.33 12.96
CA ALA A 137 10.75 18.98 12.97
C ALA A 137 11.29 18.62 11.57
N GLY A 138 12.55 18.17 11.50
CA GLY A 138 13.17 17.78 10.23
C GLY A 138 13.47 18.94 9.28
N VAL A 139 13.70 20.15 9.78
CA VAL A 139 14.26 21.25 8.97
C VAL A 139 15.77 21.05 8.81
N GLU A 140 16.24 21.11 7.58
CA GLU A 140 17.66 21.18 7.26
C GLU A 140 18.05 22.64 7.02
N VAL A 141 19.11 23.11 7.69
CA VAL A 141 19.64 24.47 7.57
C VAL A 141 21.09 24.39 7.10
N GLN A 142 21.48 25.26 6.17
CA GLN A 142 22.85 25.36 5.68
C GLN A 142 23.31 26.82 5.62
N LEU A 143 24.49 27.08 6.18
CA LEU A 143 25.21 28.34 6.04
C LEU A 143 26.01 28.31 4.71
N LEU A 144 25.81 29.32 3.88
CA LEU A 144 26.38 29.43 2.53
C LEU A 144 27.56 30.42 2.44
N SER A 145 27.87 31.13 3.54
CA SER A 145 28.97 32.10 3.62
C SER A 145 29.69 32.03 4.97
N GLY A 146 31.00 32.20 4.94
CA GLY A 146 31.86 31.94 6.11
C GLY A 146 32.14 30.47 6.37
N THR A 147 32.64 30.17 7.56
CA THR A 147 33.02 28.81 7.99
C THR A 147 31.99 28.27 8.99
N PRO A 148 31.26 27.17 8.68
CA PRO A 148 30.39 26.53 9.64
C PRO A 148 31.21 25.86 10.75
N LEU A 149 30.72 25.95 11.98
CA LEU A 149 31.23 25.20 13.12
C LEU A 149 30.46 23.87 13.20
N GLU A 150 31.11 22.80 13.65
CA GLU A 150 30.45 21.49 13.78
C GLU A 150 29.23 21.59 14.71
N PRO A 151 28.05 21.09 14.30
CA PRO A 151 26.88 21.06 15.16
C PRO A 151 27.11 20.05 16.31
N GLU A 152 26.71 20.42 17.51
CA GLU A 152 26.67 19.45 18.63
C GLU A 152 25.70 18.32 18.27
N LYS A 153 26.11 17.06 18.53
CA LYS A 153 25.37 15.85 18.12
C LYS A 153 23.93 15.87 18.67
N GLY A 154 22.98 16.21 17.81
CA GLY A 154 21.54 16.23 18.10
C GLY A 154 20.80 17.44 17.52
N GLU A 155 21.47 18.57 17.29
CA GLU A 155 20.81 19.83 16.90
C GLU A 155 20.78 20.06 15.37
N ALA A 156 20.18 19.15 14.59
CA ALA A 156 20.13 19.27 13.12
C ALA A 156 19.39 20.53 12.60
N ALA A 157 18.54 21.14 13.43
CA ALA A 157 17.83 22.38 13.13
C ALA A 157 18.61 23.65 13.51
N ARG A 158 19.87 23.53 13.98
CA ARG A 158 20.71 24.65 14.40
C ARG A 158 22.06 24.67 13.70
N VAL A 159 22.44 25.85 13.21
CA VAL A 159 23.74 26.07 12.55
C VAL A 159 24.48 27.20 13.26
N ARG A 160 25.76 26.99 13.54
CA ARG A 160 26.68 28.01 14.07
C ARG A 160 27.84 28.18 13.10
N GLY A 161 28.40 29.37 13.00
CA GLY A 161 29.51 29.66 12.09
C GLY A 161 30.15 31.02 12.35
N VAL A 162 31.30 31.23 11.73
CA VAL A 162 32.03 32.51 11.72
C VAL A 162 32.01 33.05 10.30
N LEU A 163 31.64 34.32 10.13
CA LEU A 163 31.56 34.98 8.83
C LEU A 163 32.96 35.43 8.37
N GLY A 164 33.20 35.38 7.07
CA GLY A 164 34.48 35.77 6.49
C GLY A 164 34.59 37.28 6.23
N ALA A 165 35.70 37.68 5.63
CA ALA A 165 35.93 39.06 5.17
C ALA A 165 34.97 39.51 4.04
N ASP A 166 34.15 38.59 3.49
CA ASP A 166 33.04 38.93 2.60
C ASP A 166 31.87 39.61 3.34
N ARG A 167 31.84 39.50 4.69
CA ARG A 167 30.82 40.06 5.60
C ARG A 167 29.40 39.60 5.29
N LYS A 168 29.25 38.55 4.47
CA LYS A 168 27.96 38.15 3.93
C LYS A 168 27.27 37.17 4.88
N VAL A 169 26.01 37.42 5.18
CA VAL A 169 25.11 36.46 5.85
C VAL A 169 24.25 35.82 4.75
N SER A 170 24.56 34.59 4.38
CA SER A 170 23.86 33.84 3.35
C SER A 170 23.46 32.48 3.93
N LEU A 171 22.15 32.23 4.05
CA LEU A 171 21.59 31.03 4.68
C LEU A 171 20.51 30.45 3.78
N ARG A 172 20.41 29.12 3.75
CA ARG A 172 19.27 28.40 3.16
C ARG A 172 18.71 27.36 4.12
N TRP A 173 17.40 27.17 4.10
CA TRP A 173 16.73 26.10 4.84
C TRP A 173 15.60 25.49 4.03
N GLN A 174 15.37 24.20 4.24
CA GLN A 174 14.23 23.47 3.70
C GLN A 174 13.62 22.65 4.83
N SER A 175 12.30 22.74 5.01
CA SER A 175 11.60 21.76 5.84
C SER A 175 11.42 20.49 5.02
N ARG A 176 11.83 19.34 5.54
CA ARG A 176 11.62 18.04 4.87
C ARG A 176 10.13 17.66 4.76
N ALA A 177 9.24 18.50 5.30
CA ALA A 177 7.79 18.48 5.14
C ALA A 177 7.27 19.37 3.99
N ALA A 178 7.99 20.40 3.54
CA ALA A 178 7.54 21.28 2.45
C ALA A 178 7.50 20.58 1.08
N GLU A 179 8.37 19.59 0.84
CA GLU A 179 8.30 18.74 -0.35
C GLU A 179 6.98 17.93 -0.42
N ALA A 180 6.34 17.68 0.73
CA ALA A 180 5.03 17.02 0.83
C ALA A 180 3.84 18.00 0.81
N ALA A 181 4.06 19.32 0.73
CA ALA A 181 3.03 20.34 0.96
C ALA A 181 2.11 20.65 -0.24
N ARG A 182 2.24 19.92 -1.34
CA ARG A 182 1.13 19.73 -2.30
C ARG A 182 0.66 18.30 -2.15
N LYS A 183 -0.39 18.07 -1.34
CA LYS A 183 -1.11 16.79 -1.33
C LYS A 183 -1.46 16.48 -2.79
N ALA A 184 -0.93 15.38 -3.31
CA ALA A 184 -1.18 15.01 -4.69
C ALA A 184 -2.68 14.76 -4.85
N LEU A 185 -3.33 15.47 -5.78
CA LEU A 185 -4.75 15.31 -6.06
C LEU A 185 -4.88 14.11 -6.98
N ILE A 186 -5.35 12.99 -6.43
CA ILE A 186 -5.34 11.70 -7.12
C ILE A 186 -6.78 11.20 -7.24
N THR A 187 -7.17 10.79 -8.43
CA THR A 187 -8.38 9.99 -8.63
C THR A 187 -8.00 8.61 -9.15
N CYS A 188 -8.84 7.61 -8.89
CA CYS A 188 -8.61 6.24 -9.35
C CYS A 188 -9.91 5.65 -9.90
N ASP A 189 -9.85 5.12 -11.13
CA ASP A 189 -10.90 4.25 -11.66
C ASP A 189 -10.44 2.79 -11.54
N THR A 190 -11.23 1.99 -10.84
CA THR A 190 -10.93 0.60 -10.50
C THR A 190 -11.79 -0.33 -11.35
N ILE A 191 -11.15 -1.17 -12.18
CA ILE A 191 -11.85 -2.18 -12.97
C ILE A 191 -11.47 -3.54 -12.40
N ALA A 192 -12.42 -4.21 -11.74
CA ALA A 192 -12.22 -5.52 -11.15
C ALA A 192 -13.01 -6.60 -11.89
N THR A 193 -12.40 -7.76 -12.09
CA THR A 193 -13.07 -8.99 -12.48
C THR A 193 -12.88 -10.04 -11.38
N ALA A 194 -13.93 -10.82 -11.12
CA ALA A 194 -13.90 -11.95 -10.19
C ALA A 194 -14.39 -13.21 -10.92
N GLN A 195 -13.49 -14.15 -11.20
CA GLN A 195 -13.82 -15.47 -11.77
C GLN A 195 -13.91 -16.49 -10.64
N ILE A 196 -15.12 -16.96 -10.38
CA ILE A 196 -15.42 -17.95 -9.34
C ILE A 196 -15.30 -19.36 -9.91
N THR A 197 -14.42 -20.18 -9.34
CA THR A 197 -14.28 -21.61 -9.66
C THR A 197 -14.56 -22.45 -8.41
N PRO A 198 -14.70 -23.79 -8.52
CA PRO A 198 -15.04 -24.63 -7.37
C PRO A 198 -13.98 -24.76 -6.26
N THR A 199 -12.82 -24.12 -6.38
CA THR A 199 -11.71 -24.15 -5.39
C THR A 199 -11.07 -22.78 -5.13
N VAL A 200 -11.19 -21.83 -6.07
CA VAL A 200 -10.58 -20.50 -5.97
C VAL A 200 -11.42 -19.44 -6.67
N ILE A 201 -11.49 -18.25 -6.07
CA ILE A 201 -11.97 -17.03 -6.72
C ILE A 201 -10.75 -16.23 -7.15
N LYS A 202 -10.59 -16.04 -8.46
CA LYS A 202 -9.50 -15.26 -9.03
C LYS A 202 -9.96 -13.83 -9.26
N PHE A 203 -9.18 -12.88 -8.77
CA PHE A 203 -9.40 -11.46 -8.97
C PHE A 203 -8.33 -10.89 -9.88
N VAL A 204 -8.75 -10.12 -10.88
CA VAL A 204 -7.88 -9.18 -11.62
C VAL A 204 -8.42 -7.78 -11.34
N THR A 205 -7.60 -6.94 -10.70
CA THR A 205 -7.97 -5.56 -10.34
C THR A 205 -7.02 -4.59 -11.03
N GLU A 206 -7.52 -3.90 -12.06
CA GLU A 206 -6.83 -2.77 -12.67
C GLU A 206 -7.14 -1.49 -11.89
N LEU A 207 -6.10 -0.82 -11.39
CA LEU A 207 -6.16 0.48 -10.73
C LEU A 207 -5.59 1.52 -11.69
N ARG A 208 -6.46 2.37 -12.22
CA ARG A 208 -6.11 3.42 -13.19
C ARG A 208 -6.07 4.76 -12.47
N TYR A 209 -4.88 5.21 -12.11
CA TYR A 209 -4.66 6.46 -11.40
C TYR A 209 -4.57 7.64 -12.37
N ASP A 210 -5.26 8.73 -12.05
CA ASP A 210 -5.11 10.06 -12.66
C ASP A 210 -4.56 11.02 -11.58
N ILE A 211 -3.37 11.55 -11.84
CA ILE A 211 -2.56 12.39 -10.94
C ILE A 211 -2.69 13.82 -11.42
N VAL A 212 -3.74 14.49 -10.94
CA VAL A 212 -4.15 15.84 -11.36
C VAL A 212 -3.15 16.91 -10.88
N GLN A 213 -2.49 16.67 -9.74
CA GLN A 213 -1.48 17.56 -9.17
C GLN A 213 -0.41 16.77 -8.42
N GLY A 214 0.86 17.16 -8.58
CA GLY A 214 2.01 16.51 -7.94
C GLY A 214 2.56 15.33 -8.74
N ASN A 215 3.46 14.58 -8.12
CA ASN A 215 4.01 13.33 -8.65
C ASN A 215 3.99 12.24 -7.56
N LEU A 216 4.08 10.98 -7.97
CA LEU A 216 4.10 9.82 -7.07
C LEU A 216 5.31 8.92 -7.34
N SER A 217 6.11 8.69 -6.31
CA SER A 217 7.20 7.70 -6.32
C SER A 217 6.79 6.34 -5.73
N LYS A 218 5.60 6.26 -5.10
CA LYS A 218 5.06 5.05 -4.50
C LYS A 218 3.53 5.02 -4.55
N PHE A 219 2.97 3.82 -4.60
CA PHE A 219 1.55 3.55 -4.40
C PHE A 219 1.36 2.62 -3.20
N SER A 220 0.22 2.75 -2.52
CA SER A 220 -0.18 1.84 -1.45
C SER A 220 -1.60 1.34 -1.71
N VAL A 221 -1.83 0.04 -1.54
CA VAL A 221 -3.12 -0.62 -1.76
C VAL A 221 -3.40 -1.54 -0.58
N ALA A 222 -4.55 -1.37 0.06
CA ALA A 222 -5.01 -2.30 1.09
C ALA A 222 -5.66 -3.52 0.43
N LEU A 223 -5.11 -4.69 0.68
CA LEU A 223 -5.60 -5.98 0.20
C LEU A 223 -6.50 -6.63 1.26
N PRO A 224 -7.61 -7.27 0.86
CA PRO A 224 -8.42 -8.06 1.79
C PRO A 224 -7.60 -9.19 2.44
N ILE A 225 -7.80 -9.41 3.75
CA ILE A 225 -7.04 -10.40 4.52
C ILE A 225 -7.23 -11.85 4.01
N ASN A 226 -8.36 -12.13 3.37
CA ASN A 226 -8.73 -13.41 2.75
C ASN A 226 -8.26 -13.56 1.29
N GLN A 227 -7.43 -12.63 0.79
CA GLN A 227 -6.84 -12.70 -0.55
C GLN A 227 -5.32 -12.83 -0.46
N ALA A 228 -4.77 -13.78 -1.21
CA ALA A 228 -3.34 -13.89 -1.46
C ALA A 228 -3.00 -13.15 -2.77
N LEU A 229 -2.07 -12.20 -2.70
CA LEU A 229 -1.53 -11.53 -3.90
C LEU A 229 -0.59 -12.48 -4.65
N THR A 230 -0.89 -12.77 -5.92
CA THR A 230 -0.11 -13.71 -6.74
C THR A 230 0.81 -13.01 -7.74
N ARG A 231 0.42 -11.83 -8.23
CA ARG A 231 1.22 -11.05 -9.19
C ARG A 231 0.85 -9.56 -9.15
N VAL A 232 1.86 -8.72 -9.36
CA VAL A 232 1.73 -7.27 -9.52
C VAL A 232 2.32 -6.91 -10.89
N GLU A 233 1.60 -6.11 -11.68
CA GLU A 233 2.07 -5.56 -12.95
C GLU A 233 1.90 -4.04 -12.98
N GLY A 234 2.90 -3.35 -13.51
CA GLY A 234 2.89 -1.90 -13.71
C GLY A 234 4.21 -1.44 -14.31
N GLU A 235 4.21 -0.29 -14.97
CA GLU A 235 5.43 0.25 -15.57
C GLU A 235 6.41 0.76 -14.51
N GLN A 236 7.71 0.64 -14.77
CA GLN A 236 8.78 1.22 -13.94
C GLN A 236 8.70 0.88 -12.44
N ILE A 237 8.14 -0.28 -12.06
CA ILE A 237 8.21 -0.77 -10.68
C ILE A 237 9.67 -1.09 -10.35
N ARG A 238 10.17 -0.53 -9.25
CA ARG A 238 11.49 -0.81 -8.68
C ARG A 238 11.43 -2.01 -7.74
N ASP A 239 10.46 -1.99 -6.84
CA ASP A 239 10.24 -3.01 -5.81
C ASP A 239 8.77 -2.98 -5.36
N TRP A 240 8.30 -4.07 -4.77
CA TRP A 240 7.00 -4.13 -4.10
C TRP A 240 7.02 -5.11 -2.93
N HIS A 241 6.29 -4.79 -1.87
CA HIS A 241 6.16 -5.65 -0.71
C HIS A 241 4.76 -5.58 -0.10
N VAL A 242 4.33 -6.66 0.54
CA VAL A 242 3.11 -6.68 1.36
C VAL A 242 3.53 -6.66 2.84
N SER A 243 2.93 -5.75 3.59
CA SER A 243 3.08 -5.63 5.04
C SER A 243 1.73 -5.87 5.72
N VAL A 244 1.70 -6.46 6.91
CA VAL A 244 0.46 -6.60 7.70
C VAL A 244 0.41 -5.47 8.72
N ALA A 245 -0.65 -4.67 8.69
CA ALA A 245 -0.87 -3.56 9.61
C ALA A 245 -2.19 -3.74 10.36
N GLN A 246 -2.25 -3.26 11.60
CA GLN A 246 -3.49 -3.19 12.38
C GLN A 246 -4.31 -1.98 11.91
N ALA A 247 -5.62 -2.14 11.67
CA ALA A 247 -6.51 -1.12 11.10
C ALA A 247 -6.60 0.22 11.87
N SER A 248 -6.09 0.31 13.10
CA SER A 248 -6.13 1.50 13.96
C SER A 248 -5.23 2.67 13.53
N SER A 249 -4.60 2.61 12.35
CA SER A 249 -3.71 3.67 11.82
C SER A 249 -4.31 4.52 10.69
N LEU A 250 -5.57 4.30 10.30
CA LEU A 250 -6.31 5.21 9.41
C LEU A 250 -6.85 6.43 10.20
N PRO A 251 -6.76 7.66 9.65
CA PRO A 251 -7.29 8.84 10.33
C PRO A 251 -8.82 8.76 10.47
N PRO A 252 -9.40 9.08 11.64
CA PRO A 252 -10.83 8.92 11.87
C PRO A 252 -11.64 9.94 11.04
N THR A 253 -12.37 9.45 10.04
CA THR A 253 -13.39 10.23 9.34
C THR A 253 -14.61 10.47 10.22
N LYS A 254 -14.52 11.56 11.02
CA LYS A 254 -15.61 12.21 11.77
C LYS A 254 -16.21 11.37 12.92
N PRO A 255 -16.24 11.86 14.18
CA PRO A 255 -16.90 11.14 15.26
C PRO A 255 -18.42 11.09 15.01
N ALA A 256 -18.96 9.87 14.94
CA ALA A 256 -20.40 9.64 15.08
C ALA A 256 -20.77 9.70 16.56
N SER A 257 -21.77 10.49 16.89
CA SER A 257 -22.26 10.68 18.26
C SER A 257 -23.29 9.61 18.62
N ASP A 258 -22.87 8.49 19.21
CA ASP A 258 -23.72 7.62 20.02
C ASP A 258 -22.87 6.65 20.89
N PRO A 259 -22.89 6.74 22.24
CA PRO A 259 -21.98 6.00 23.11
C PRO A 259 -22.55 4.65 23.62
N SER A 260 -23.16 3.86 22.74
CA SER A 260 -23.85 2.60 23.13
C SER A 260 -23.57 1.44 22.17
N ALA A 261 -22.29 1.13 21.94
CA ALA A 261 -21.85 -0.14 21.37
C ALA A 261 -20.47 -0.55 21.92
N VAL A 262 -20.46 -1.28 23.04
CA VAL A 262 -19.27 -2.06 23.45
C VAL A 262 -19.17 -3.27 22.52
N GLY A 263 -18.63 -3.04 21.32
CA GLY A 263 -18.27 -4.07 20.37
C GLY A 263 -16.81 -4.46 20.55
N THR A 264 -16.53 -5.75 20.67
CA THR A 264 -15.18 -6.31 20.82
C THR A 264 -14.31 -5.89 19.63
N GLY A 265 -13.44 -4.91 19.84
CA GLY A 265 -12.52 -4.40 18.84
C GLY A 265 -11.39 -5.38 18.53
N SER A 266 -11.71 -6.45 17.81
CA SER A 266 -10.71 -7.19 17.04
C SER A 266 -10.11 -6.21 16.05
N GLY A 267 -8.84 -5.81 16.25
CA GLY A 267 -8.11 -5.01 15.29
C GLY A 267 -7.99 -5.80 14.00
N SER A 268 -8.79 -5.45 12.99
CA SER A 268 -8.73 -6.12 11.70
C SER A 268 -7.34 -5.94 11.11
N GLU A 269 -6.66 -7.04 10.86
CA GLU A 269 -5.41 -7.05 10.14
C GLU A 269 -5.69 -6.69 8.69
N ILE A 270 -5.04 -5.64 8.21
CA ILE A 270 -5.11 -5.17 6.83
C ILE A 270 -3.74 -5.43 6.21
N GLN A 271 -3.72 -6.19 5.11
CA GLN A 271 -2.53 -6.32 4.30
C GLN A 271 -2.37 -5.03 3.47
N ILE A 272 -1.23 -4.35 3.57
CA ILE A 272 -0.88 -3.17 2.76
C ILE A 272 0.21 -3.57 1.78
N LEU A 273 -0.14 -3.64 0.50
CA LEU A 273 0.80 -3.67 -0.62
C LEU A 273 1.37 -2.26 -0.81
N THR A 274 2.69 -2.14 -0.77
CA THR A 274 3.43 -0.94 -1.19
C THR A 274 4.17 -1.25 -2.48
N VAL A 275 4.03 -0.39 -3.47
CA VAL A 275 4.73 -0.48 -4.77
C VAL A 275 5.58 0.77 -4.91
N GLU A 276 6.89 0.61 -5.09
CA GLU A 276 7.84 1.70 -5.31
C GLU A 276 8.23 1.79 -6.79
N LEU A 277 8.33 3.01 -7.32
CA LEU A 277 8.71 3.25 -8.71
C LEU A 277 10.19 3.62 -8.85
N ILE A 278 10.77 3.28 -10.01
CA ILE A 278 12.13 3.67 -10.40
C ILE A 278 12.24 5.20 -10.51
N LYS A 279 11.20 5.85 -11.04
CA LYS A 279 11.07 7.32 -11.17
C LYS A 279 9.69 7.76 -10.69
N PRO A 280 9.54 8.98 -10.12
CA PRO A 280 8.22 9.55 -9.87
C PRO A 280 7.40 9.65 -11.17
N VAL A 281 6.11 9.32 -11.10
CA VAL A 281 5.16 9.43 -12.21
C VAL A 281 4.21 10.60 -12.02
N GLU A 282 3.79 11.20 -13.14
CA GLU A 282 2.86 12.32 -13.25
C GLU A 282 1.75 11.97 -14.25
N LYS A 283 0.62 12.68 -14.16
CA LYS A 283 -0.58 12.53 -15.01
C LYS A 283 -1.32 11.20 -14.86
N SER A 284 -0.72 10.06 -15.16
CA SER A 284 -1.44 8.78 -15.18
C SER A 284 -0.55 7.58 -14.87
N TYR A 285 -1.11 6.59 -14.17
CA TYR A 285 -0.43 5.31 -13.93
C TYR A 285 -1.42 4.14 -13.93
N HIS A 286 -0.98 3.00 -14.46
CA HIS A 286 -1.75 1.75 -14.52
C HIS A 286 -1.07 0.69 -13.67
N LEU A 287 -1.78 0.17 -12.68
CA LEU A 287 -1.33 -0.90 -11.79
C LEU A 287 -2.35 -2.05 -11.85
N THR A 288 -1.93 -3.24 -12.27
CA THR A 288 -2.78 -4.44 -12.31
C THR A 288 -2.37 -5.39 -11.20
N LEU A 289 -3.34 -5.79 -10.39
CA LEU A 289 -3.16 -6.71 -9.28
C LEU A 289 -3.89 -8.02 -9.57
N TYR A 290 -3.20 -9.13 -9.36
CA TYR A 290 -3.76 -10.48 -9.42
C TYR A 290 -3.79 -11.03 -8.00
N SER A 291 -4.97 -11.38 -7.50
CA SER A 291 -5.14 -11.98 -6.19
C SER A 291 -6.11 -13.17 -6.24
N GLU A 292 -5.96 -14.09 -5.29
CA GLU A 292 -6.75 -15.31 -5.20
C GLU A 292 -7.33 -15.47 -3.79
N GLN A 293 -8.61 -15.84 -3.70
CA GLN A 293 -9.30 -16.24 -2.46
C GLN A 293 -9.66 -17.72 -2.56
N THR A 294 -9.26 -18.53 -1.58
CA THR A 294 -9.58 -19.96 -1.54
C THR A 294 -11.07 -20.20 -1.23
N VAL A 295 -11.64 -21.25 -1.83
CA VAL A 295 -13.00 -21.73 -1.57
C VAL A 295 -12.89 -23.14 -1.00
N GLU A 296 -13.00 -23.27 0.33
CA GLU A 296 -12.71 -24.52 1.02
C GLU A 296 -13.88 -25.50 1.04
N ASN A 297 -15.10 -25.00 1.27
CA ASN A 297 -16.30 -25.80 1.50
C ASN A 297 -17.41 -25.33 0.56
N LEU A 298 -18.21 -26.26 0.02
CA LEU A 298 -19.37 -25.92 -0.80
C LEU A 298 -20.61 -26.72 -0.37
N PRO A 299 -21.79 -26.08 -0.25
CA PRO A 299 -22.06 -24.66 -0.53
C PRO A 299 -21.49 -23.70 0.53
N SER A 300 -21.02 -22.53 0.10
CA SER A 300 -20.50 -21.45 0.96
C SER A 300 -21.31 -20.16 0.85
N ARG A 301 -21.05 -19.25 1.79
CA ARG A 301 -21.32 -17.82 1.69
C ARG A 301 -19.99 -17.10 1.78
N ASP A 302 -19.68 -16.29 0.79
CA ASP A 302 -18.42 -15.56 0.67
C ASP A 302 -18.69 -14.07 0.42
N GLN A 303 -17.78 -13.21 0.87
CA GLN A 303 -17.86 -11.77 0.66
C GLN A 303 -16.76 -11.34 -0.31
N LEU A 304 -17.15 -11.00 -1.55
CA LEU A 304 -16.21 -10.48 -2.52
C LEU A 304 -15.91 -9.02 -2.16
N THR A 305 -14.65 -8.79 -1.79
CA THR A 305 -14.10 -7.48 -1.47
C THR A 305 -12.97 -7.18 -2.46
N LEU A 306 -12.75 -5.90 -2.76
CA LEU A 306 -11.76 -5.48 -3.76
C LEU A 306 -10.57 -4.81 -3.08
N PRO A 307 -9.34 -5.01 -3.58
CA PRO A 307 -8.18 -4.18 -3.24
C PRO A 307 -8.54 -2.69 -3.23
N GLN A 308 -8.13 -1.96 -2.20
CA GLN A 308 -8.45 -0.54 -2.01
C GLN A 308 -7.21 0.34 -2.22
N PRO A 309 -7.18 1.19 -3.26
CA PRO A 309 -6.11 2.16 -3.42
C PRO A 309 -6.12 3.17 -2.25
N GLN A 310 -4.95 3.46 -1.69
CA GLN A 310 -4.78 4.36 -0.54
C GLN A 310 -4.27 5.73 -1.00
N GLY A 311 -4.61 6.78 -0.24
CA GLY A 311 -4.18 8.15 -0.54
C GLY A 311 -4.92 8.83 -1.70
N VAL A 312 -5.89 8.16 -2.31
CA VAL A 312 -6.73 8.68 -3.41
C VAL A 312 -7.84 9.58 -2.86
N ASP A 313 -8.12 10.71 -3.50
CA ASP A 313 -9.19 11.65 -3.14
C ASP A 313 -10.57 11.21 -3.64
N ARG A 314 -10.61 10.52 -4.78
CA ARG A 314 -11.84 9.95 -5.35
C ARG A 314 -11.60 8.60 -6.03
N GLU A 315 -12.32 7.59 -5.59
CA GLU A 315 -12.36 6.27 -6.22
C GLU A 315 -13.71 6.04 -6.92
N THR A 316 -13.69 5.61 -8.17
CA THR A 316 -14.85 5.01 -8.85
C THR A 316 -14.47 3.65 -9.41
N GLY A 317 -15.44 2.84 -9.82
CA GLY A 317 -15.09 1.60 -10.47
C GLY A 317 -16.25 0.67 -10.81
N SER A 318 -15.89 -0.48 -11.37
CA SER A 318 -16.80 -1.57 -11.69
C SER A 318 -16.26 -2.93 -11.23
N LEU A 319 -17.18 -3.85 -11.00
CA LEU A 319 -16.91 -5.25 -10.71
C LEU A 319 -17.72 -6.13 -11.67
N ALA A 320 -17.06 -6.92 -12.49
CA ALA A 320 -17.69 -7.99 -13.26
C ALA A 320 -17.47 -9.35 -12.57
N VAL A 321 -18.51 -10.15 -12.44
CA VAL A 321 -18.46 -11.48 -11.81
C VAL A 321 -18.79 -12.53 -12.87
N SER A 322 -17.89 -13.51 -13.03
CA SER A 322 -18.11 -14.71 -13.84
C SER A 322 -17.94 -15.95 -12.97
N ALA A 323 -18.46 -17.10 -13.42
CA ALA A 323 -18.23 -18.36 -12.74
C ALA A 323 -18.15 -19.54 -13.71
N GLU A 324 -17.45 -20.57 -13.26
CA GLU A 324 -17.18 -21.81 -14.00
C GLU A 324 -17.53 -23.00 -13.09
N ASP A 325 -18.32 -23.96 -13.59
CA ASP A 325 -18.88 -25.10 -12.85
C ASP A 325 -19.65 -24.76 -11.54
N MET A 326 -20.06 -23.49 -11.39
CA MET A 326 -20.58 -22.92 -10.15
C MET A 326 -21.86 -22.11 -10.37
N LEU A 327 -22.82 -22.29 -9.46
CA LEU A 327 -23.99 -21.43 -9.27
C LEU A 327 -23.64 -20.33 -8.26
N VAL A 328 -23.91 -19.09 -8.64
CA VAL A 328 -23.65 -17.89 -7.82
C VAL A 328 -24.97 -17.15 -7.59
N GLU A 329 -25.39 -17.06 -6.34
CA GLU A 329 -26.57 -16.27 -5.92
C GLU A 329 -26.07 -15.02 -5.18
N THR A 330 -26.48 -13.81 -5.60
CA THR A 330 -26.15 -12.59 -4.86
C THR A 330 -27.05 -12.45 -3.64
N GLU A 331 -26.46 -12.35 -2.45
CA GLU A 331 -27.16 -12.20 -1.17
C GLU A 331 -27.14 -10.75 -0.67
N SER A 332 -26.09 -9.98 -0.97
CA SER A 332 -26.00 -8.55 -0.64
C SER A 332 -25.06 -7.78 -1.59
N SER A 333 -25.29 -6.48 -1.77
CA SER A 333 -24.52 -5.62 -2.68
C SER A 333 -24.25 -4.22 -2.08
N THR A 334 -23.68 -4.17 -0.88
CA THR A 334 -23.38 -2.92 -0.17
C THR A 334 -22.45 -2.03 -1.00
N GLY A 335 -22.82 -0.77 -1.22
CA GLY A 335 -22.05 0.19 -2.02
C GLY A 335 -22.04 -0.07 -3.53
N LEU A 336 -22.70 -1.13 -4.00
CA LEU A 336 -22.66 -1.61 -5.38
C LEU A 336 -24.02 -1.45 -6.06
N ARG A 337 -24.06 -0.74 -7.19
CA ARG A 337 -25.22 -0.65 -8.07
C ARG A 337 -25.07 -1.63 -9.23
N GLN A 338 -26.01 -2.56 -9.41
CA GLN A 338 -26.00 -3.46 -10.55
C GLN A 338 -26.16 -2.71 -11.88
N ILE A 339 -25.43 -3.17 -12.90
CA ILE A 339 -25.46 -2.69 -14.29
C ILE A 339 -25.57 -3.87 -15.25
N ASN A 340 -25.71 -3.60 -16.55
CA ASN A 340 -25.73 -4.66 -17.57
C ASN A 340 -24.41 -5.44 -17.55
N ALA A 341 -24.50 -6.76 -17.45
CA ALA A 341 -23.34 -7.64 -17.51
C ALA A 341 -22.73 -7.66 -18.92
N PRO A 342 -21.40 -7.54 -19.08
CA PRO A 342 -20.75 -7.80 -20.37
C PRO A 342 -20.84 -9.29 -20.73
N GLY A 343 -20.62 -9.62 -22.01
CA GLY A 343 -20.62 -11.01 -22.47
C GLY A 343 -19.66 -11.90 -21.67
N GLY A 344 -20.17 -13.04 -21.18
CA GLY A 344 -19.41 -13.97 -20.34
C GLY A 344 -19.43 -13.68 -18.83
N ALA A 345 -19.95 -12.52 -18.39
CA ALA A 345 -20.19 -12.26 -16.98
C ALA A 345 -21.62 -12.66 -16.58
N LEU A 346 -21.77 -13.19 -15.36
CA LEU A 346 -23.05 -13.48 -14.72
C LEU A 346 -23.72 -12.19 -14.21
N ALA A 347 -22.92 -11.28 -13.67
CA ALA A 347 -23.37 -10.00 -13.14
C ALA A 347 -22.28 -8.94 -13.29
N ALA A 348 -22.68 -7.67 -13.35
CA ALA A 348 -21.77 -6.55 -13.25
C ALA A 348 -22.34 -5.46 -12.34
N TYR A 349 -21.45 -4.77 -11.64
CA TYR A 349 -21.75 -3.73 -10.68
C TYR A 349 -20.88 -2.50 -10.92
N ARG A 350 -21.37 -1.33 -10.48
CA ARG A 350 -20.64 -0.06 -10.46
C ARG A 350 -20.69 0.55 -9.07
N PHE A 351 -19.60 1.18 -8.66
CA PHE A 351 -19.49 1.94 -7.41
C PHE A 351 -18.86 3.32 -7.66
N TYR A 352 -19.04 4.21 -6.69
CA TYR A 352 -18.56 5.60 -6.72
C TYR A 352 -17.86 6.02 -5.42
N GLY A 353 -17.45 5.05 -4.62
CA GLY A 353 -16.82 5.21 -3.31
C GLY A 353 -16.90 3.92 -2.49
N ARG A 354 -16.39 3.96 -1.26
CA ARG A 354 -16.39 2.86 -0.28
C ARG A 354 -17.21 3.23 0.97
N PRO A 355 -17.69 2.26 1.78
CA PRO A 355 -17.46 0.81 1.69
C PRO A 355 -18.19 0.15 0.52
N LEU A 356 -17.58 -0.91 -0.03
CA LEU A 356 -18.18 -1.79 -1.04
C LEU A 356 -17.98 -3.26 -0.63
N ALA A 357 -19.00 -4.08 -0.85
CA ALA A 357 -18.94 -5.53 -0.66
C ALA A 357 -20.07 -6.25 -1.40
N LEU A 358 -19.74 -7.36 -2.07
CA LEU A 358 -20.73 -8.25 -2.68
C LEU A 358 -20.79 -9.57 -1.90
N GLY A 359 -21.87 -9.79 -1.14
CA GLY A 359 -22.15 -11.08 -0.52
C GLY A 359 -22.70 -12.05 -1.56
N VAL A 360 -22.04 -13.19 -1.74
CA VAL A 360 -22.42 -14.23 -2.68
C VAL A 360 -22.58 -15.57 -1.98
N LYS A 361 -23.53 -16.36 -2.43
CA LYS A 361 -23.73 -17.74 -2.01
C LYS A 361 -23.37 -18.66 -3.17
N LEU A 362 -22.41 -19.56 -2.92
CA LEU A 362 -21.79 -20.40 -3.93
C LEU A 362 -22.25 -21.85 -3.79
N ARG A 363 -22.55 -22.50 -4.90
CA ARG A 363 -22.85 -23.94 -4.97
C ARG A 363 -22.23 -24.52 -6.25
N ARG A 364 -21.85 -25.79 -6.26
CA ARG A 364 -21.49 -26.46 -7.53
C ARG A 364 -22.73 -26.64 -8.41
N ILE A 365 -22.55 -26.64 -9.72
CA ILE A 365 -23.58 -27.12 -10.66
C ILE A 365 -23.72 -28.64 -10.48
N GLU A 366 -24.95 -29.13 -10.31
CA GLU A 366 -25.23 -30.56 -10.24
C GLU A 366 -25.23 -31.17 -11.65
N PRO A 367 -24.51 -32.29 -11.88
CA PRO A 367 -24.50 -32.98 -13.17
C PRO A 367 -25.83 -33.69 -13.39
N ILE A 368 -26.37 -33.61 -14.61
CA ILE A 368 -27.45 -34.49 -15.07
C ILE A 368 -26.82 -35.67 -15.79
N ILE A 369 -27.12 -36.88 -15.34
CA ILE A 369 -26.55 -38.12 -15.88
C ILE A 369 -27.67 -38.98 -16.45
N ASN A 370 -27.75 -39.03 -17.77
CA ASN A 370 -28.67 -39.88 -18.51
C ASN A 370 -27.95 -41.20 -18.86
N VAL A 371 -28.40 -42.34 -18.32
CA VAL A 371 -27.74 -43.64 -18.51
C VAL A 371 -28.59 -44.55 -19.39
N ALA A 372 -28.07 -44.90 -20.58
CA ALA A 372 -28.63 -45.94 -21.42
C ALA A 372 -27.94 -47.28 -21.11
N ALA A 373 -28.68 -48.25 -20.56
CA ALA A 373 -28.17 -49.57 -20.22
C ALA A 373 -28.62 -50.63 -21.23
N ARG A 374 -27.67 -51.29 -21.91
CA ARG A 374 -27.94 -52.45 -22.76
C ARG A 374 -27.36 -53.71 -22.12
N VAL A 375 -28.23 -54.63 -21.72
CA VAL A 375 -27.86 -55.92 -21.16
C VAL A 375 -28.01 -56.99 -22.23
N THR A 376 -26.97 -57.78 -22.48
CA THR A 376 -27.04 -58.97 -23.35
C THR A 376 -26.65 -60.20 -22.56
N ALA A 377 -27.53 -61.20 -22.54
CA ALA A 377 -27.31 -62.47 -21.88
C ALA A 377 -27.20 -63.58 -22.94
N ARG A 378 -26.10 -64.34 -22.91
CA ARG A 378 -25.85 -65.49 -23.77
C ARG A 378 -25.70 -66.73 -22.92
N LEU A 379 -26.63 -67.68 -23.05
CA LEU A 379 -26.51 -69.01 -22.48
C LEU A 379 -25.68 -69.89 -23.43
N GLU A 380 -24.58 -70.42 -22.93
CA GLU A 380 -23.73 -71.43 -23.57
C GLU A 380 -23.92 -72.77 -22.83
N GLU A 381 -23.45 -73.90 -23.37
CA GLU A 381 -23.71 -75.24 -22.82
C GLU A 381 -23.37 -75.37 -21.33
N THR A 382 -22.32 -74.69 -20.87
CA THR A 382 -21.83 -74.78 -19.49
C THR A 382 -21.83 -73.45 -18.72
N ARG A 383 -22.24 -72.31 -19.31
CA ARG A 383 -22.22 -71.00 -18.62
C ARG A 383 -23.19 -69.96 -19.19
N LEU A 384 -23.60 -69.02 -18.35
CA LEU A 384 -24.36 -67.83 -18.75
C LEU A 384 -23.45 -66.60 -18.74
N LEU A 385 -23.18 -66.01 -19.90
CA LEU A 385 -22.40 -64.78 -20.05
C LEU A 385 -23.35 -63.59 -20.15
N VAL A 386 -23.32 -62.70 -19.15
CA VAL A 386 -24.09 -61.44 -19.17
C VAL A 386 -23.13 -60.27 -19.36
N THR A 387 -23.29 -59.53 -20.46
CA THR A 387 -22.58 -58.28 -20.72
C THR A 387 -23.51 -57.12 -20.43
N HIS A 388 -23.03 -56.14 -19.66
CA HIS A 388 -23.69 -54.85 -19.49
C HIS A 388 -22.86 -53.82 -20.25
N ALA A 389 -23.49 -53.08 -21.16
CA ALA A 389 -22.93 -51.88 -21.77
C ALA A 389 -23.72 -50.69 -21.25
N LEU A 390 -23.04 -49.74 -20.62
CA LEU A 390 -23.62 -48.52 -20.09
C LEU A 390 -23.08 -47.33 -20.91
N THR A 391 -23.97 -46.59 -21.54
CA THR A 391 -23.64 -45.31 -22.17
C THR A 391 -24.14 -44.20 -21.26
N LEU A 392 -23.22 -43.39 -20.75
CA LEU A 392 -23.52 -42.25 -19.88
C LEU A 392 -23.46 -40.97 -20.71
N ASN A 393 -24.59 -40.30 -20.87
CA ASN A 393 -24.66 -38.93 -21.37
C ASN A 393 -24.64 -38.01 -20.16
N VAL A 394 -23.59 -37.20 -20.03
CA VAL A 394 -23.38 -36.30 -18.89
C VAL A 394 -23.60 -34.86 -19.36
N GLU A 395 -24.48 -34.15 -18.67
CA GLU A 395 -24.93 -32.81 -18.99
C GLU A 395 -24.75 -31.87 -17.79
N LYS A 396 -24.67 -30.56 -18.08
CA LYS A 396 -24.52 -29.43 -17.12
C LYS A 396 -23.21 -29.34 -16.33
N ALA A 397 -22.65 -30.44 -15.84
CA ALA A 397 -21.38 -30.45 -15.11
C ALA A 397 -20.61 -31.77 -15.34
N GLY A 398 -19.28 -31.71 -15.25
CA GLY A 398 -18.42 -32.89 -15.37
C GLY A 398 -18.54 -33.87 -14.19
N ILE A 399 -18.27 -35.15 -14.44
CA ILE A 399 -18.14 -36.18 -13.41
C ILE A 399 -16.75 -36.81 -13.45
N TYR A 400 -16.13 -37.00 -12.28
CA TYR A 400 -14.75 -37.47 -12.17
C TYR A 400 -14.63 -38.94 -11.72
N SER A 401 -15.73 -39.51 -11.20
CA SER A 401 -15.80 -40.91 -10.77
C SER A 401 -17.20 -41.47 -11.03
N VAL A 402 -17.26 -42.76 -11.38
CA VAL A 402 -18.51 -43.52 -11.52
C VAL A 402 -18.35 -44.81 -10.74
N GLU A 403 -19.04 -44.91 -9.60
CA GLU A 403 -19.05 -46.13 -8.79
C GLU A 403 -20.18 -47.06 -9.24
N ALA A 404 -19.83 -48.12 -9.97
CA ALA A 404 -20.77 -49.19 -10.28
C ALA A 404 -20.86 -50.15 -9.08
N HIS A 405 -21.93 -50.04 -8.29
CA HIS A 405 -22.23 -51.08 -7.30
C HIS A 405 -22.41 -52.44 -7.98
N LYS A 406 -21.80 -53.46 -7.38
CA LYS A 406 -21.77 -54.83 -7.90
C LYS A 406 -23.17 -55.45 -7.85
N LEU A 407 -23.92 -55.34 -8.95
CA LEU A 407 -25.02 -56.27 -9.23
C LEU A 407 -24.52 -57.72 -9.03
N MET A 408 -25.38 -58.62 -8.53
CA MET A 408 -24.99 -59.93 -7.98
C MET A 408 -24.54 -60.98 -9.02
N CYS A 409 -23.54 -60.63 -9.83
CA CYS A 409 -22.82 -61.47 -10.77
C CYS A 409 -21.32 -61.34 -10.49
N ARG A 410 -20.66 -62.44 -10.09
CA ARG A 410 -19.18 -62.47 -10.05
C ARG A 410 -18.66 -62.47 -11.48
N GLY A 411 -17.97 -61.40 -11.88
CA GLY A 411 -17.32 -61.25 -13.19
C GLY A 411 -16.07 -60.38 -13.09
N HIS A 412 -15.22 -60.44 -14.12
CA HIS A 412 -13.99 -59.66 -14.22
C HIS A 412 -14.25 -58.39 -15.03
N VAL A 413 -13.60 -57.29 -14.63
CA VAL A 413 -13.66 -56.01 -15.35
C VAL A 413 -12.47 -55.93 -16.30
N GLU A 414 -12.68 -55.46 -17.53
CA GLU A 414 -11.64 -55.10 -18.51
C GLU A 414 -11.90 -53.67 -18.98
N PHE A 415 -10.85 -52.85 -19.07
CA PHE A 415 -10.92 -51.46 -19.53
C PHE A 415 -10.19 -51.30 -20.87
N PRO A 416 -10.88 -51.25 -22.02
CA PRO A 416 -10.27 -50.86 -23.28
C PRO A 416 -10.20 -49.33 -23.36
N LEU A 417 -9.00 -48.78 -23.56
CA LEU A 417 -8.80 -47.36 -23.87
C LEU A 417 -9.17 -47.08 -25.33
N GLY A 418 -10.01 -46.07 -25.55
CA GLY A 418 -10.40 -45.56 -26.86
C GLY A 418 -11.05 -44.19 -26.71
N GLU A 419 -10.77 -43.28 -27.63
CA GLU A 419 -11.21 -41.88 -27.53
C GLU A 419 -12.74 -41.72 -27.59
N GLY A 420 -13.29 -40.79 -26.81
CA GLY A 420 -14.66 -40.33 -26.94
C GLY A 420 -15.75 -41.06 -26.13
N GLY A 421 -15.44 -42.07 -25.31
CA GLY A 421 -16.46 -42.66 -24.43
C GLY A 421 -15.96 -43.76 -23.49
N LEU A 422 -16.32 -43.66 -22.21
CA LEU A 422 -15.87 -44.59 -21.15
C LEU A 422 -16.68 -45.91 -21.20
N ASN A 423 -16.29 -46.79 -22.13
CA ASN A 423 -16.91 -48.10 -22.36
C ASN A 423 -16.53 -49.11 -21.25
N VAL A 424 -17.31 -49.15 -20.17
CA VAL A 424 -17.19 -50.21 -19.16
C VAL A 424 -17.82 -51.52 -19.68
N ARG A 425 -16.98 -52.52 -20.00
CA ARG A 425 -17.43 -53.86 -20.44
C ARG A 425 -17.21 -54.89 -19.33
N LEU A 426 -18.31 -55.25 -18.65
CA LEU A 426 -18.28 -56.32 -17.64
C LEU A 426 -18.39 -57.70 -18.32
N ARG A 427 -17.39 -58.58 -18.16
CA ARG A 427 -17.47 -60.00 -18.57
C ARG A 427 -17.91 -60.87 -17.39
N GLY A 428 -19.05 -61.54 -17.52
CA GLY A 428 -19.54 -62.51 -16.54
C GLY A 428 -18.59 -63.71 -16.36
N GLY A 429 -18.34 -64.10 -15.10
CA GLY A 429 -17.49 -65.23 -14.77
C GLY A 429 -18.17 -66.60 -14.92
N GLN A 430 -17.37 -67.63 -15.16
CA GLN A 430 -17.83 -68.99 -15.41
C GLN A 430 -18.46 -69.65 -14.16
N ARG A 431 -19.52 -70.43 -14.38
CA ARG A 431 -20.09 -71.39 -13.42
C ARG A 431 -20.36 -72.68 -14.17
N ASP A 432 -19.51 -73.68 -14.00
CA ASP A 432 -19.72 -74.98 -14.62
C ASP A 432 -20.99 -75.64 -14.07
N PHE A 433 -21.97 -75.86 -14.96
CA PHE A 433 -23.07 -76.79 -14.67
C PHE A 433 -22.55 -78.22 -14.79
N ALA A 434 -22.23 -78.83 -13.65
CA ALA A 434 -21.89 -80.25 -13.60
C ALA A 434 -23.02 -81.10 -14.18
N ARG A 435 -22.70 -81.91 -15.21
CA ARG A 435 -23.64 -82.85 -15.82
C ARG A 435 -24.15 -83.83 -14.75
N ARG A 436 -25.48 -83.94 -14.59
CA ARG A 436 -26.08 -85.01 -13.77
C ARG A 436 -25.71 -86.38 -14.39
N PRO A 437 -25.22 -87.35 -13.60
CA PRO A 437 -25.14 -88.74 -14.05
C PRO A 437 -26.54 -89.30 -14.30
N ALA A 438 -26.67 -90.18 -15.30
CA ALA A 438 -27.93 -90.87 -15.56
C ALA A 438 -28.27 -91.86 -14.43
N LEU A 439 -29.54 -91.86 -14.00
CA LEU A 439 -30.11 -92.91 -13.16
C LEU A 439 -31.21 -93.64 -13.93
N ARG A 440 -31.27 -94.97 -13.74
CA ARG A 440 -32.14 -95.90 -14.47
C ARG A 440 -33.63 -95.70 -14.12
N PRO A 441 -34.55 -96.13 -15.00
CA PRO A 441 -35.98 -96.03 -14.74
C PRO A 441 -36.47 -97.09 -13.74
N GLY A 442 -37.40 -96.70 -12.85
CA GLY A 442 -38.17 -97.64 -12.04
C GLY A 442 -38.54 -97.13 -10.64
N HIS A 443 -39.67 -96.45 -10.50
CA HIS A 443 -40.77 -96.71 -9.54
C HIS A 443 -41.81 -95.57 -9.53
N GLN A 444 -43.04 -95.89 -9.15
CA GLN A 444 -44.22 -95.01 -9.11
C GLN A 444 -44.18 -93.96 -7.97
N PRO A 445 -44.98 -92.88 -8.06
CA PRO A 445 -45.04 -91.84 -7.04
C PRO A 445 -45.89 -92.24 -5.82
N GLN A 446 -45.58 -91.66 -4.66
CA GLN A 446 -46.51 -91.51 -3.54
C GLN A 446 -46.51 -90.05 -3.09
N ASP A 447 -47.70 -89.53 -2.78
CA ASP A 447 -47.92 -88.21 -2.21
C ASP A 447 -47.20 -88.02 -0.87
N PHE A 448 -46.87 -86.77 -0.53
CA PHE A 448 -47.27 -86.24 0.77
C PHE A 448 -47.47 -84.71 0.73
N ARG A 449 -48.48 -84.27 1.46
CA ARG A 449 -49.07 -82.92 1.48
C ARG A 449 -48.59 -82.13 2.71
N THR A 450 -49.16 -80.92 2.91
CA THR A 450 -49.15 -80.09 4.15
C THR A 450 -47.87 -79.27 4.45
N ASP A 451 -47.95 -78.09 5.07
CA ASP A 451 -49.03 -77.08 5.14
C ASP A 451 -48.43 -75.71 5.53
N TRP A 452 -49.17 -74.63 5.25
CA TRP A 452 -48.81 -73.25 5.64
C TRP A 452 -49.54 -72.85 6.93
N PRO A 453 -48.92 -72.04 7.82
CA PRO A 453 -49.69 -71.00 8.49
C PRO A 453 -49.00 -69.62 8.47
N ALA A 454 -49.84 -68.58 8.48
CA ALA A 454 -49.46 -67.19 8.20
C ALA A 454 -48.79 -66.46 9.39
N ARG A 455 -48.13 -65.33 9.11
CA ARG A 455 -47.62 -64.40 10.12
C ARG A 455 -48.70 -63.40 10.54
N ASN A 456 -48.80 -63.16 11.86
CA ASN A 456 -49.63 -62.13 12.45
C ASN A 456 -48.88 -60.77 12.46
N PRO A 457 -49.45 -59.66 11.96
CA PRO A 457 -48.74 -58.38 11.79
C PRO A 457 -49.10 -57.35 12.88
N ASP A 458 -48.68 -57.56 14.13
CA ASP A 458 -48.80 -56.53 15.18
C ASP A 458 -47.72 -56.64 16.27
N GLN A 459 -46.53 -56.07 16.00
CA GLN A 459 -45.50 -55.90 17.04
C GLN A 459 -44.51 -54.76 16.71
N PRO A 460 -44.45 -53.67 17.50
CA PRO A 460 -43.49 -52.59 17.28
C PRO A 460 -42.07 -52.96 17.76
N PRO A 461 -41.01 -52.43 17.11
CA PRO A 461 -39.63 -52.88 17.35
C PRO A 461 -39.00 -52.35 18.65
N ARG A 462 -38.22 -53.20 19.33
CA ARG A 462 -37.37 -52.79 20.47
C ARG A 462 -36.05 -52.16 19.98
N PRO A 463 -35.52 -51.11 20.64
CA PRO A 463 -34.25 -50.49 20.26
C PRO A 463 -33.02 -51.35 20.62
N PRO A 464 -31.92 -51.28 19.85
CA PRO A 464 -30.74 -52.12 20.05
C PRO A 464 -29.82 -51.65 21.19
N ARG A 465 -29.29 -52.62 21.95
CA ARG A 465 -28.29 -52.38 23.01
C ARG A 465 -26.94 -51.96 22.42
N ARG A 466 -26.37 -50.84 22.88
CA ARG A 466 -24.95 -50.49 22.63
C ARG A 466 -24.03 -51.53 23.28
N ARG A 467 -23.11 -52.12 22.50
CA ARG A 467 -21.94 -52.85 23.04
C ARG A 467 -20.75 -51.91 23.17
N THR A 468 -20.12 -51.91 24.34
CA THR A 468 -18.89 -51.18 24.66
C THR A 468 -17.66 -51.88 24.09
N ALA A 469 -16.72 -51.10 23.54
CA ALA A 469 -15.32 -51.49 23.40
C ALA A 469 -14.47 -50.57 24.29
N ARG A 470 -13.54 -51.14 25.08
CA ARG A 470 -12.60 -50.39 25.94
C ARG A 470 -11.40 -49.94 25.12
N LEU A 471 -10.80 -48.80 25.48
CA LEU A 471 -9.34 -48.70 25.67
C LEU A 471 -8.92 -47.41 26.42
N ARG A 472 -8.12 -47.62 27.49
CA ARG A 472 -7.19 -46.72 28.21
C ARG A 472 -7.47 -45.19 28.32
N ARG A 473 -7.63 -44.74 29.58
CA ARG A 473 -7.01 -43.49 30.09
C ARG A 473 -6.12 -43.79 31.30
N GLY A 474 -4.97 -43.13 31.37
CA GLY A 474 -4.21 -42.89 32.60
C GLY A 474 -4.66 -41.57 33.29
N PRO A 475 -4.19 -41.26 34.51
CA PRO A 475 -4.99 -40.50 35.47
C PRO A 475 -4.61 -39.03 35.66
N GLY A 476 -5.57 -38.24 36.17
CA GLY A 476 -5.34 -36.88 36.68
C GLY A 476 -6.62 -36.21 37.21
N ARG A 477 -6.78 -36.16 38.54
CA ARG A 477 -7.54 -35.24 39.44
C ARG A 477 -8.71 -34.39 38.85
N LEU A 478 -9.95 -34.42 39.37
CA LEU A 478 -10.45 -33.98 40.71
C LEU A 478 -10.04 -32.53 41.04
N ASP A 479 -10.88 -31.50 41.26
CA ASP A 479 -12.36 -31.30 41.27
C ASP A 479 -12.63 -29.81 40.82
N ALA A 480 -13.78 -29.12 40.90
CA ALA A 480 -15.02 -29.29 41.67
C ALA A 480 -16.27 -28.59 41.03
N HIS A 481 -17.24 -28.22 41.87
CA HIS A 481 -18.59 -27.70 41.59
C HIS A 481 -18.76 -26.17 41.59
N ALA A 482 -19.70 -25.66 40.76
CA ALA A 482 -20.89 -24.83 41.13
C ALA A 482 -21.54 -24.29 39.83
N LEU A 483 -22.79 -24.64 39.44
CA LEU A 483 -24.09 -24.13 39.94
C LEU A 483 -24.25 -22.60 39.90
N TYR A 484 -24.73 -22.07 38.76
CA TYR A 484 -26.12 -21.60 38.60
C TYR A 484 -26.54 -21.52 37.12
#